data_AF-A0A821B863-F1
#
_entry.id   AF-A0A821B863-F1
#
_cell.length_a   1.000
_cell.length_b   1.000
_cell.length_c   1.000
_cell.angle_alpha   90.00
_cell.angle_beta   90.00
_cell.angle_gamma   90.00
#
_symmetry.space_group_name_H-M   'P 1'
#
loop_
_entity.id
_entity.type
_entity.pdbx_description
1 polymer ?
#
loop_
_entity_poly.entity_id
_entity_poly.type
_entity_poly.pdbx_seq_one_letter_code
_entity_poly.pdbx_strand_id
1 'polypeptide(L)'
;CQKSFTYVHNEAQQQHRGAVEKEFCWDLSFPNCTPRIHAVVSHWLLHEFRNPNRPKCLIIIGLSGTGKTAFAQSLPGLACYFKGRWCLNVWKENAQYLIFDDIPWDAFKDESYPNKKNLLSANGETGVTDKYKGSTTINVTMPSIVLLNPGDTGSLMRTPVTAEEKDDAHYWSRRAVVLVMGPDEFFHRPEPPSASNTTGFAYNGRPLLGHDNEFEDNRRVFLAGQERRRRAAAAAAATTTTAVVVNEPVLQSSPTVISQADSNLANEG
;
A
#
# COMPACT_ATOMS: atom_id res chain seq x y z
N CYS A 1 -54.82 11.44 12.65
CA CYS A 1 -53.63 10.65 12.27
C CYS A 1 -52.51 11.63 11.93
N GLN A 2 -51.54 12.01 12.79
CA GLN A 2 -50.62 11.21 13.64
C GLN A 2 -50.04 10.02 12.87
N LYS A 3 -48.72 9.88 12.66
CA LYS A 3 -47.60 10.22 13.55
C LYS A 3 -46.36 10.75 12.81
N SER A 4 -45.71 11.68 13.48
CA SER A 4 -44.35 12.21 13.30
C SER A 4 -43.26 11.18 13.58
N PHE A 5 -42.14 11.27 12.88
CA PHE A 5 -40.84 10.79 13.35
C PHE A 5 -39.88 11.98 13.41
N THR A 6 -39.55 12.37 14.63
CA THR A 6 -38.57 13.40 14.96
C THR A 6 -37.22 12.70 15.12
N TYR A 7 -36.27 12.99 14.24
CA TYR A 7 -34.88 12.59 14.44
C TYR A 7 -34.19 13.71 15.23
N VAL A 8 -33.91 13.45 16.51
CA VAL A 8 -33.09 14.33 17.33
C VAL A 8 -31.64 14.02 16.97
N HIS A 9 -31.03 14.88 16.15
CA HIS A 9 -29.58 14.89 15.98
C HIS A 9 -29.00 16.01 16.83
N ASN A 10 -28.09 15.63 17.72
CA ASN A 10 -27.44 16.46 18.73
C ASN A 10 -26.76 17.69 18.08
N GLU A 11 -27.32 18.88 18.31
CA GLU A 11 -26.71 20.18 18.01
C GLU A 11 -25.57 20.55 19.00
N ALA A 12 -24.73 19.59 19.38
CA ALA A 12 -23.70 19.78 20.40
C ALA A 12 -22.25 19.72 19.87
N GLN A 13 -22.01 19.74 18.55
CA GLN A 13 -20.64 19.71 18.01
C GLN A 13 -20.32 20.75 16.91
N GLN A 14 -21.10 21.82 16.77
CA GLN A 14 -20.87 22.88 15.76
C GLN A 14 -20.52 24.27 16.32
N GLN A 15 -19.88 24.36 17.50
CA GLN A 15 -19.49 25.66 18.10
C GLN A 15 -17.99 25.90 18.31
N HIS A 16 -17.10 25.13 17.66
CA HIS A 16 -15.66 25.43 17.64
C HIS A 16 -15.08 25.43 16.21
N ARG A 17 -15.61 26.26 15.31
CA ARG A 17 -14.93 26.65 14.05
C ARG A 17 -14.29 28.04 14.16
N GLY A 18 -13.56 28.24 15.27
CA GLY A 18 -12.64 29.35 15.46
C GLY A 18 -11.22 28.86 15.76
N ALA A 19 -10.88 27.65 15.33
CA ALA A 19 -9.55 27.09 15.52
C ALA A 19 -8.61 27.70 14.48
N VAL A 20 -7.78 28.64 14.95
CA VAL A 20 -6.51 29.03 14.35
C VAL A 20 -5.87 27.79 13.73
N GLU A 21 -5.68 27.83 12.41
CA GLU A 21 -4.89 26.86 11.65
C GLU A 21 -3.45 27.02 12.16
N LYS A 22 -3.15 26.42 13.32
CA LYS A 22 -1.76 26.30 13.78
C LYS A 22 -1.09 25.43 12.74
N GLU A 23 -0.20 26.01 11.95
CA GLU A 23 0.81 25.26 11.20
C GLU A 23 1.42 24.25 12.18
N PHE A 24 1.04 22.98 12.02
CA PHE A 24 1.58 21.91 12.84
C PHE A 24 2.95 21.60 12.25
N CYS A 25 3.99 22.14 12.88
CA CYS A 25 5.31 21.59 12.76
C CYS A 25 5.24 20.19 13.38
N TRP A 26 5.28 19.14 12.55
CA TRP A 26 5.55 17.80 13.03
C TRP A 26 6.97 17.81 13.55
N ASP A 27 7.13 18.17 14.82
CA ASP A 27 8.42 18.07 15.50
C ASP A 27 8.68 16.59 15.77
N LEU A 28 9.06 15.87 14.71
CA LEU A 28 9.65 14.55 14.81
C LEU A 28 11.12 14.72 15.27
N SER A 29 11.34 15.51 16.33
CA SER A 29 12.65 15.70 16.94
C SER A 29 13.04 14.42 17.65
N PHE A 30 13.59 13.48 16.87
CA PHE A 30 14.45 12.48 17.44
C PHE A 30 15.75 13.17 17.85
N PRO A 31 16.22 13.06 19.10
CA PRO A 31 17.52 13.59 19.48
C PRO A 31 18.58 13.03 18.51
N ASN A 32 19.27 13.95 17.81
CA ASN A 32 20.32 13.69 16.81
C ASN A 32 19.86 13.13 15.44
N CYS A 33 18.58 13.23 15.06
CA CYS A 33 18.14 12.83 13.72
C CYS A 33 17.04 13.76 13.20
N THR A 34 17.27 14.43 12.06
CA THR A 34 16.19 15.06 11.30
C THR A 34 15.58 14.01 10.36
N PRO A 35 14.39 13.45 10.65
CA PRO A 35 13.78 12.51 9.74
C PRO A 35 13.51 13.19 8.40
N ARG A 36 14.02 12.59 7.31
CA ARG A 36 13.65 13.01 5.96
C ARG A 36 12.26 12.44 5.67
N ILE A 37 11.23 13.22 5.96
CA ILE A 37 9.87 12.85 5.59
C ILE A 37 9.73 13.07 4.08
N HIS A 38 9.41 12.00 3.36
CA HIS A 38 9.14 12.06 1.93
C HIS A 38 7.91 12.95 1.66
N ALA A 39 7.93 13.78 0.61
CA ALA A 39 6.83 14.72 0.31
C ALA A 39 5.46 14.03 0.23
N VAL A 40 5.43 12.82 -0.33
CA VAL A 40 4.22 11.96 -0.40
C VAL A 40 3.67 11.63 0.99
N VAL A 41 4.55 11.33 1.95
CA VAL A 41 4.17 11.01 3.33
C VAL A 41 3.70 12.27 4.04
N SER A 42 4.40 13.41 3.88
CA SER A 42 3.97 14.69 4.43
C SER A 42 2.58 15.09 3.93
N HIS A 43 2.32 14.94 2.63
CA HIS A 43 1.01 15.20 2.05
C HIS A 43 -0.07 14.26 2.63
N TRP A 44 0.22 12.97 2.75
CA TRP A 44 -0.72 12.02 3.37
C TRP A 44 -1.00 12.37 4.85
N LEU A 45 0.03 12.72 5.62
CA LEU A 45 -0.13 13.14 7.01
C LEU A 45 -1.02 14.37 7.16
N LEU A 46 -0.90 15.34 6.25
CA LEU A 46 -1.69 16.56 6.26
C LEU A 46 -3.16 16.31 5.90
N HIS A 47 -3.43 15.44 4.94
CA HIS A 47 -4.77 15.31 4.34
C HIS A 47 -5.56 14.06 4.77
N GLU A 48 -4.89 12.98 5.17
CA GLU A 48 -5.54 11.69 5.41
C GLU A 48 -5.43 11.22 6.86
N PHE A 49 -4.36 11.56 7.58
CA PHE A 49 -4.12 11.04 8.94
C PHE A 49 -5.21 11.44 9.97
N ARG A 50 -5.89 12.57 9.74
CA ARG A 50 -7.03 13.02 10.56
C ARG A 50 -8.33 13.13 9.77
N ASN A 51 -8.38 12.54 8.57
CA ASN A 51 -9.58 12.57 7.76
C ASN A 51 -10.64 11.66 8.38
N PRO A 52 -11.79 12.20 8.83
CA PRO A 52 -12.86 11.38 9.41
C PRO A 52 -13.64 10.60 8.34
N ASN A 53 -13.53 11.01 7.07
CA ASN A 53 -14.34 10.52 5.97
C ASN A 53 -13.53 9.57 5.09
N ARG A 54 -13.38 8.34 5.57
CA ARG A 54 -12.83 7.22 4.81
C ARG A 54 -11.42 7.52 4.26
N PRO A 55 -10.44 7.73 5.17
CA PRO A 55 -9.07 8.07 4.81
C PRO A 55 -8.44 7.07 3.84
N LYS A 56 -7.53 7.55 2.99
CA LYS A 56 -6.70 6.67 2.17
C LYS A 56 -5.67 5.93 3.03
N CYS A 57 -5.38 4.70 2.67
CA CYS A 57 -4.28 3.93 3.26
C CYS A 57 -2.92 4.49 2.77
N LEU A 58 -1.92 4.55 3.65
CA LEU A 58 -0.53 4.79 3.26
C LEU A 58 0.19 3.45 3.12
N ILE A 59 0.81 3.20 1.97
CA ILE A 59 1.62 2.01 1.74
C ILE A 59 3.06 2.45 1.52
N ILE A 60 3.98 1.95 2.35
CA ILE A 60 5.41 2.25 2.27
C ILE A 60 6.15 0.96 1.92
N ILE A 61 6.78 0.96 0.76
CA ILE A 61 7.57 -0.17 0.25
C ILE A 61 9.04 0.22 0.33
N GLY A 62 9.85 -0.52 1.07
CA GLY A 62 11.28 -0.25 1.18
C GLY A 62 12.03 -1.41 1.82
N LEU A 63 13.36 -1.43 1.71
CA LEU A 63 14.19 -2.49 2.29
C LEU A 63 14.03 -2.59 3.81
N SER A 64 14.41 -3.74 4.38
CA SER A 64 14.53 -3.86 5.83
C SER A 64 15.58 -2.88 6.37
N GLY A 65 15.39 -2.42 7.60
CA GLY A 65 16.33 -1.48 8.24
C GLY A 65 16.26 -0.04 7.75
N THR A 66 15.34 0.33 6.84
CA THR A 66 15.22 1.73 6.36
C THR A 66 14.48 2.68 7.33
N GLY A 67 14.08 2.19 8.50
CA GLY A 67 13.37 2.97 9.52
C GLY A 67 11.86 3.08 9.33
N LYS A 68 11.25 2.29 8.44
CA LYS A 68 9.78 2.30 8.17
C LYS A 68 8.95 2.12 9.45
N THR A 69 9.26 1.09 10.23
CA THR A 69 8.56 0.76 11.48
C THR A 69 8.74 1.86 12.52
N ALA A 70 9.97 2.35 12.69
CA ALA A 70 10.29 3.44 13.61
C ALA A 70 9.51 4.71 13.24
N PHE A 71 9.43 5.05 11.94
CA PHE A 71 8.62 6.15 11.45
C PHE A 71 7.14 5.97 11.80
N ALA A 72 6.52 4.83 11.45
CA ALA A 72 5.09 4.62 11.70
C ALA A 72 4.74 4.64 13.20
N GLN A 73 5.63 4.12 14.06
CA GLN A 73 5.46 4.15 15.51
C GLN A 73 5.73 5.50 16.16
N SER A 74 6.48 6.39 15.48
CA SER A 74 6.77 7.74 15.97
C SER A 74 5.63 8.73 15.76
N LEU A 75 4.64 8.38 14.93
CA LEU A 75 3.48 9.23 14.74
C LEU A 75 2.72 9.37 16.08
N PRO A 76 2.20 10.57 16.38
CA PRO A 76 1.48 10.79 17.62
C PRO A 76 0.14 10.08 17.58
N GLY A 77 -0.23 9.47 18.70
CA GLY A 77 -1.52 8.83 18.87
C GLY A 77 -1.42 7.37 19.28
N LEU A 78 -2.57 6.80 19.61
CA LEU A 78 -2.66 5.37 19.93
C LEU A 78 -2.74 4.56 18.63
N ALA A 79 -1.81 3.64 18.41
CA ALA A 79 -1.82 2.76 17.26
C ALA A 79 -2.27 1.33 17.63
N CYS A 80 -2.96 0.67 16.69
CA CYS A 80 -2.99 -0.80 16.63
C CYS A 80 -1.83 -1.27 15.76
N TYR A 81 -0.83 -1.93 16.35
CA TYR A 81 0.37 -2.38 15.66
C TYR A 81 0.34 -3.89 15.40
N PHE A 82 0.04 -4.28 14.16
CA PHE A 82 0.01 -5.66 13.70
C PHE A 82 1.34 -6.01 13.06
N LYS A 83 2.08 -6.92 13.68
CA LYS A 83 3.39 -7.39 13.20
C LYS A 83 3.31 -8.82 12.69
N GLY A 84 3.57 -9.02 11.40
CA GLY A 84 3.66 -10.33 10.74
C GLY A 84 2.34 -11.06 10.53
N ARG A 85 1.30 -10.75 11.30
CA ARG A 85 -0.04 -11.35 11.16
C ARG A 85 -1.16 -10.49 11.71
N TRP A 86 -2.38 -10.75 11.24
CA TRP A 86 -3.60 -10.29 11.89
C TRP A 86 -3.76 -10.93 13.28
N CYS A 87 -4.16 -10.13 14.27
CA CYS A 87 -4.50 -10.62 15.60
C CYS A 87 -5.45 -9.66 16.30
N LEU A 88 -6.66 -10.13 16.61
CA LEU A 88 -7.72 -9.30 17.18
C LEU A 88 -7.41 -8.83 18.61
N ASN A 89 -6.47 -9.45 19.32
CA ASN A 89 -6.01 -8.98 20.64
C ASN A 89 -5.29 -7.62 20.60
N VAL A 90 -4.76 -7.24 19.45
CA VAL A 90 -4.07 -5.95 19.26
C VAL A 90 -5.08 -4.81 19.07
N TRP A 91 -6.31 -5.14 18.67
CA TRP A 91 -7.34 -4.18 18.36
C TRP A 91 -7.72 -3.32 19.57
N LYS A 92 -7.81 -2.00 19.35
CA LYS A 92 -8.23 -1.01 20.33
C LYS A 92 -9.24 -0.09 19.66
N GLU A 93 -10.44 0.00 20.21
CA GLU A 93 -11.53 0.80 19.65
C GLU A 93 -11.20 2.30 19.60
N ASN A 94 -10.35 2.78 20.52
CA ASN A 94 -9.91 4.16 20.61
C ASN A 94 -8.57 4.44 19.92
N ALA A 95 -8.06 3.51 19.11
CA ALA A 95 -6.88 3.79 18.30
C ALA A 95 -7.15 4.96 17.33
N GLN A 96 -6.10 5.64 16.93
CA GLN A 96 -6.15 6.75 15.97
C GLN A 96 -5.69 6.31 14.57
N TYR A 97 -4.93 5.23 14.49
CA TYR A 97 -4.46 4.67 13.23
C TYR A 97 -4.03 3.19 13.40
N LEU A 98 -3.94 2.50 12.27
CA LEU A 98 -3.49 1.11 12.19
C LEU A 98 -2.10 1.06 11.54
N ILE A 99 -1.26 0.14 12.01
CA ILE A 99 0.03 -0.17 11.40
C ILE A 99 0.06 -1.66 11.09
N PHE A 100 0.29 -2.00 9.84
CA PHE A 100 0.51 -3.37 9.37
C PHE A 100 1.97 -3.50 8.93
N ASP A 101 2.77 -4.22 9.68
CA ASP A 101 4.20 -4.33 9.49
C ASP A 101 4.61 -5.78 9.21
N ASP A 102 5.44 -5.97 8.18
CA ASP A 102 5.86 -7.30 7.69
C ASP A 102 4.68 -8.26 7.39
N ILE A 103 3.56 -7.73 6.89
CA ILE A 103 2.43 -8.55 6.41
C ILE A 103 2.41 -8.49 4.88
N PRO A 104 2.67 -9.61 4.17
CA PRO A 104 2.64 -9.63 2.72
C PRO A 104 1.30 -9.17 2.15
N TRP A 105 1.32 -8.40 1.07
CA TRP A 105 0.10 -7.82 0.50
C TRP A 105 -0.94 -8.88 0.10
N ASP A 106 -0.47 -10.02 -0.39
CA ASP A 106 -1.34 -11.14 -0.77
C ASP A 106 -1.82 -11.97 0.43
N ALA A 107 -1.26 -11.78 1.63
CA ALA A 107 -1.75 -12.46 2.83
C ALA A 107 -3.19 -12.08 3.16
N PHE A 108 -3.62 -10.86 2.82
CA PHE A 108 -5.01 -10.41 2.97
C PHE A 108 -6.03 -11.14 2.08
N LYS A 109 -5.59 -12.04 1.18
CA LYS A 109 -6.47 -12.93 0.41
C LYS A 109 -6.81 -14.22 1.16
N ASP A 110 -6.04 -14.55 2.19
CA ASP A 110 -6.29 -15.70 3.05
C ASP A 110 -7.55 -15.42 3.90
N GLU A 111 -8.40 -16.44 4.07
CA GLU A 111 -9.64 -16.36 4.84
C GLU A 111 -9.41 -16.00 6.32
N SER A 112 -8.20 -16.20 6.83
CA SER A 112 -7.79 -15.81 8.19
C SER A 112 -7.58 -14.30 8.37
N TYR A 113 -7.56 -13.52 7.27
CA TYR A 113 -7.50 -12.07 7.32
C TYR A 113 -8.87 -11.44 7.09
N PRO A 114 -9.18 -10.32 7.76
CA PRO A 114 -10.33 -9.50 7.41
C PRO A 114 -10.28 -9.06 5.95
N ASN A 115 -11.45 -8.76 5.39
CA ASN A 115 -11.55 -8.20 4.06
C ASN A 115 -10.63 -6.96 3.92
N LYS A 116 -9.62 -7.06 3.05
CA LYS A 116 -8.60 -6.03 2.81
C LYS A 116 -9.18 -4.63 2.57
N LYS A 117 -10.22 -4.55 1.73
CA LYS A 117 -10.84 -3.27 1.36
C LYS A 117 -11.48 -2.62 2.58
N ASN A 118 -12.10 -3.40 3.46
CA ASN A 118 -12.74 -2.88 4.67
C ASN A 118 -11.73 -2.50 5.75
N LEU A 119 -10.71 -3.33 5.95
CA LEU A 119 -9.71 -3.13 6.99
C LEU A 119 -8.77 -1.96 6.71
N LEU A 120 -8.36 -1.75 5.44
CA LEU A 120 -7.37 -0.72 5.11
C LEU A 120 -7.99 0.59 4.61
N SER A 121 -9.25 0.60 4.17
CA SER A 121 -9.89 1.81 3.62
C SER A 121 -10.90 2.46 4.55
N ALA A 122 -10.90 2.11 5.84
CA ALA A 122 -11.80 2.67 6.84
C ALA A 122 -13.28 2.62 6.41
N ASN A 123 -13.77 1.45 5.97
CA ASN A 123 -15.13 1.29 5.46
C ASN A 123 -16.20 1.13 6.56
N GLY A 124 -15.86 1.41 7.82
CA GLY A 124 -16.77 1.27 8.95
C GLY A 124 -16.87 -0.16 9.47
N GLU A 125 -18.09 -0.62 9.72
CA GLU A 125 -18.36 -1.90 10.37
C GLU A 125 -17.90 -3.09 9.52
N THR A 126 -17.11 -3.98 10.13
CA THR A 126 -16.50 -5.14 9.46
C THR A 126 -16.53 -6.35 10.37
N GLY A 127 -17.13 -7.43 9.89
CA GLY A 127 -17.01 -8.74 10.53
C GLY A 127 -15.58 -9.26 10.39
N VAL A 128 -14.99 -9.66 11.51
CA VAL A 128 -13.64 -10.21 11.58
C VAL A 128 -13.64 -11.50 12.36
N THR A 129 -12.87 -12.45 11.87
CA THR A 129 -12.53 -13.69 12.57
C THR A 129 -11.06 -13.63 12.98
N ASP A 130 -10.72 -14.35 14.03
CA ASP A 130 -9.33 -14.60 14.42
C ASP A 130 -9.23 -16.09 14.77
N LYS A 131 -8.10 -16.72 14.48
CA LYS A 131 -7.90 -18.16 14.67
C LYS A 131 -8.28 -18.65 16.07
N TYR A 132 -8.09 -17.78 17.07
CA TYR A 132 -8.30 -18.09 18.48
C TYR A 132 -9.53 -17.42 19.09
N LYS A 133 -10.35 -16.70 18.30
CA LYS A 133 -11.56 -16.04 18.78
C LYS A 133 -12.74 -16.33 17.86
N GLY A 134 -13.94 -16.31 18.45
CA GLY A 134 -15.16 -16.31 17.66
C GLY A 134 -15.24 -15.11 16.72
N SER A 135 -16.10 -15.20 15.71
CA SER A 135 -16.43 -14.07 14.84
C SER A 135 -16.91 -12.89 15.69
N THR A 136 -16.37 -11.70 15.42
CA THR A 136 -16.82 -10.47 16.05
C THR A 136 -16.93 -9.38 15.00
N THR A 137 -17.50 -8.25 15.38
CA THR A 137 -17.62 -7.10 14.50
C THR A 137 -16.82 -5.94 15.08
N ILE A 138 -15.96 -5.34 14.26
CA ILE A 138 -15.18 -4.16 14.61
C ILE A 138 -15.58 -3.00 13.72
N ASN A 139 -15.47 -1.77 14.22
CA ASN A 139 -15.69 -0.57 13.42
C ASN A 139 -14.35 0.03 12.99
N VAL A 140 -14.03 -0.04 11.71
CA VAL A 140 -12.78 0.47 11.13
C VAL A 140 -13.02 1.83 10.52
N THR A 141 -12.67 2.88 11.25
CA THR A 141 -12.80 4.29 10.79
C THR A 141 -11.48 5.04 10.70
N MET A 142 -10.40 4.46 11.23
CA MET A 142 -9.08 5.10 11.27
C MET A 142 -8.24 4.85 10.01
N PRO A 143 -7.29 5.74 9.68
CA PRO A 143 -6.30 5.50 8.63
C PRO A 143 -5.41 4.29 8.94
N SER A 144 -4.96 3.60 7.90
CA SER A 144 -3.98 2.52 8.01
C SER A 144 -2.67 2.85 7.31
N ILE A 145 -1.58 2.37 7.89
CA ILE A 145 -0.23 2.40 7.33
C ILE A 145 0.20 0.95 7.11
N VAL A 146 0.59 0.61 5.89
CA VAL A 146 1.09 -0.73 5.52
C VAL A 146 2.55 -0.60 5.14
N LEU A 147 3.40 -1.37 5.83
CA LEU A 147 4.84 -1.40 5.64
C LEU A 147 5.21 -2.71 4.97
N LEU A 148 5.80 -2.62 3.79
CA LEU A 148 6.15 -3.78 2.96
C LEU A 148 7.63 -3.75 2.60
N ASN A 149 8.21 -4.94 2.45
CA ASN A 149 9.46 -5.09 1.73
C ASN A 149 9.18 -5.29 0.23
N PRO A 150 10.15 -5.02 -0.66
CA PRO A 150 9.94 -5.15 -2.11
C PRO A 150 9.58 -6.56 -2.60
N GLY A 151 9.85 -7.59 -1.80
CA GLY A 151 9.45 -8.97 -2.06
C GLY A 151 7.98 -9.27 -1.72
N ASP A 152 7.39 -8.45 -0.85
CA ASP A 152 6.10 -8.72 -0.20
C ASP A 152 4.94 -7.96 -0.85
N THR A 153 5.19 -7.28 -1.97
CA THR A 153 4.21 -6.43 -2.64
C THR A 153 3.12 -7.22 -3.37
N GLY A 154 3.38 -8.47 -3.74
CA GLY A 154 2.38 -9.35 -4.34
C GLY A 154 1.62 -8.71 -5.51
N SER A 155 0.29 -8.81 -5.48
CA SER A 155 -0.59 -8.21 -6.50
C SER A 155 -0.68 -6.68 -6.47
N LEU A 156 -0.07 -5.98 -5.50
CA LEU A 156 -0.10 -4.51 -5.45
C LEU A 156 0.69 -3.87 -6.59
N MET A 157 1.86 -4.43 -6.90
CA MET A 157 2.82 -3.86 -7.86
C MET A 157 2.90 -4.66 -9.17
N ARG A 158 2.16 -5.77 -9.25
CA ARG A 158 2.09 -6.63 -10.43
C ARG A 158 1.08 -6.07 -11.43
N THR A 159 1.37 -6.22 -12.73
CA THR A 159 0.38 -5.94 -13.77
C THR A 159 -0.84 -6.86 -13.59
N PRO A 160 -2.06 -6.30 -13.40
CA PRO A 160 -3.26 -7.12 -13.20
C PRO A 160 -3.62 -7.86 -14.49
N VAL A 161 -3.88 -9.16 -14.39
CA VAL A 161 -4.14 -10.02 -15.56
C VAL A 161 -5.62 -10.37 -15.65
N THR A 162 -6.24 -10.68 -14.51
CA THR A 162 -7.67 -11.03 -14.44
C THR A 162 -8.55 -9.78 -14.29
N ALA A 163 -9.85 -9.91 -14.55
CA ALA A 163 -10.81 -8.83 -14.34
C ALA A 163 -10.89 -8.42 -12.86
N GLU A 164 -10.84 -9.39 -11.94
CA GLU A 164 -10.84 -9.16 -10.49
C GLU A 164 -9.60 -8.39 -10.03
N GLU A 165 -8.43 -8.73 -10.57
CA GLU A 165 -7.20 -8.01 -10.27
C GLU A 165 -7.21 -6.58 -10.83
N LYS A 166 -7.84 -6.36 -11.99
CA LYS A 166 -8.03 -5.02 -12.55
C LYS A 166 -8.96 -4.18 -11.68
N ASP A 167 -10.05 -4.76 -11.16
CA ASP A 167 -10.92 -4.08 -10.20
C ASP A 167 -10.18 -3.75 -8.91
N ASP A 168 -9.42 -4.70 -8.35
CA ASP A 168 -8.65 -4.46 -7.12
C ASP A 168 -7.60 -3.37 -7.34
N ALA A 169 -6.84 -3.41 -8.44
CA ALA A 169 -5.88 -2.37 -8.79
C ALA A 169 -6.54 -0.99 -8.97
N HIS A 170 -7.71 -0.93 -9.62
CA HIS A 170 -8.49 0.30 -9.79
C HIS A 170 -9.07 0.82 -8.46
N TYR A 171 -9.38 -0.07 -7.52
CA TYR A 171 -9.79 0.30 -6.17
C TYR A 171 -8.61 0.94 -5.41
N TRP A 172 -7.45 0.28 -5.39
CA TRP A 172 -6.28 0.75 -4.62
C TRP A 172 -5.65 2.00 -5.21
N SER A 173 -5.72 2.23 -6.53
CA SER A 173 -5.26 3.50 -7.12
C SER A 173 -6.02 4.73 -6.61
N ARG A 174 -7.25 4.54 -6.12
CA ARG A 174 -8.08 5.62 -5.53
C ARG A 174 -8.00 5.66 -4.00
N ARG A 175 -7.67 4.52 -3.37
CA ARG A 175 -7.78 4.31 -1.91
C ARG A 175 -6.45 4.15 -1.19
N ALA A 176 -5.34 4.10 -1.91
CA ALA A 176 -4.00 4.07 -1.34
C ALA A 176 -3.12 5.20 -1.87
N VAL A 177 -2.23 5.68 -1.01
CA VAL A 177 -1.06 6.47 -1.36
C VAL A 177 0.15 5.55 -1.21
N VAL A 178 0.88 5.33 -2.29
CA VAL A 178 2.01 4.38 -2.32
C VAL A 178 3.32 5.16 -2.40
N LEU A 179 4.22 4.90 -1.46
CA LEU A 179 5.62 5.33 -1.49
C LEU A 179 6.49 4.10 -1.75
N VAL A 180 7.26 4.14 -2.84
CA VAL A 180 8.32 3.16 -3.12
C VAL A 180 9.65 3.83 -2.83
N MET A 181 10.34 3.35 -1.80
CA MET A 181 11.62 3.88 -1.38
C MET A 181 12.76 3.37 -2.27
N GLY A 182 13.67 4.27 -2.61
CA GLY A 182 14.96 3.92 -3.23
C GLY A 182 15.86 3.11 -2.28
N PRO A 183 16.90 2.43 -2.80
CA PRO A 183 17.84 1.66 -1.98
C PRO A 183 18.63 2.50 -0.98
N ASP A 184 18.81 3.79 -1.27
CA ASP A 184 19.55 4.75 -0.44
C ASP A 184 18.62 5.69 0.35
N GLU A 185 17.31 5.42 0.34
CA GLU A 185 16.32 6.20 1.07
C GLU A 185 16.04 5.59 2.45
N PHE A 186 16.02 6.46 3.46
CA PHE A 186 15.83 6.08 4.85
C PHE A 186 14.93 7.10 5.54
N PHE A 187 14.00 6.62 6.36
CA PHE A 187 13.33 7.49 7.34
C PHE A 187 14.27 7.84 8.49
N HIS A 188 15.15 6.90 8.82
CA HIS A 188 16.17 7.06 9.84
C HIS A 188 17.49 6.54 9.29
N ARG A 189 18.43 7.45 9.04
CA ARG A 189 19.80 7.05 8.71
C ARG A 189 20.51 6.79 10.04
N PRO A 190 21.03 5.58 10.30
CA PRO A 190 21.95 5.43 11.43
C PRO A 190 23.12 6.39 11.17
N GLU A 191 23.42 7.27 12.13
CA GLU A 191 24.64 8.07 12.01
C GLU A 191 25.82 7.10 11.84
N PRO A 192 26.75 7.38 10.90
CA PRO A 192 27.98 6.61 10.87
C PRO A 192 28.60 6.67 12.27
N PRO A 193 29.10 5.55 12.81
CA PRO A 193 29.69 5.54 14.14
C PRO A 193 30.71 6.67 14.21
N SER A 194 30.51 7.60 15.14
CA SER A 194 31.43 8.70 15.33
C SER A 194 32.82 8.11 15.55
N ALA A 195 33.79 8.56 14.76
CA ALA A 195 35.15 8.01 14.72
C ALA A 195 35.92 8.13 16.06
N SER A 196 35.28 8.58 17.14
CA SER A 196 35.90 8.90 18.42
C SER A 196 35.77 7.84 19.52
N ASN A 197 35.00 6.75 19.35
CA ASN A 197 34.83 5.73 20.40
C ASN A 197 35.32 4.33 20.02
N THR A 198 36.48 4.24 19.34
CA THR A 198 37.26 3.00 19.31
C THR A 198 38.07 2.84 20.60
N THR A 199 37.40 2.72 21.73
CA THR A 199 37.98 2.08 22.93
C THR A 199 37.10 0.90 23.25
N GLY A 200 37.55 -0.27 22.79
CA GLY A 200 36.81 -1.50 22.90
C GLY A 200 36.52 -1.90 24.34
N PHE A 201 35.28 -2.28 24.58
CA PHE A 201 34.96 -3.32 25.55
C PHE A 201 34.12 -4.37 24.83
N ALA A 202 34.73 -5.52 24.59
CA ALA A 202 34.03 -6.70 24.10
C ALA A 202 33.22 -7.30 25.27
N TYR A 203 31.90 -7.30 25.16
CA TYR A 203 31.10 -8.21 25.98
C TYR A 203 31.25 -9.62 25.37
N ASN A 204 31.80 -10.55 26.15
CA ASN A 204 31.91 -12.00 25.87
C ASN A 204 32.95 -12.47 24.83
N GLY A 205 34.02 -11.71 24.56
CA GLY A 205 35.21 -12.26 23.87
C GLY A 205 34.99 -12.82 22.46
N ARG A 206 33.86 -12.53 21.82
CA ARG A 206 33.63 -12.83 20.40
C ARG A 206 34.00 -11.60 19.57
N PRO A 207 34.76 -11.75 18.47
CA PRO A 207 34.93 -10.68 17.50
C PRO A 207 33.55 -10.23 17.01
N LEU A 208 33.29 -8.92 17.02
CA LEU A 208 32.15 -8.33 16.30
C LEU A 208 32.39 -8.53 14.80
N LEU A 209 31.95 -9.67 14.26
CA LEU A 209 31.80 -9.85 12.82
C LEU A 209 30.61 -9.00 12.39
N GLY A 210 30.90 -8.02 11.52
CA GLY A 210 30.11 -6.82 11.26
C GLY A 210 28.63 -7.02 10.91
N HIS A 211 27.80 -6.17 11.51
CA HIS A 211 26.45 -5.83 11.06
C HIS A 211 26.42 -5.32 9.60
N ASP A 212 27.56 -4.85 9.07
CA ASP A 212 27.70 -4.36 7.70
C ASP A 212 27.49 -5.46 6.63
N ASN A 213 27.72 -6.73 7.00
CA ASN A 213 27.57 -7.85 6.06
C ASN A 213 26.10 -8.11 5.72
N GLU A 214 25.19 -7.98 6.69
CA GLU A 214 23.76 -8.23 6.48
C GLU A 214 23.14 -7.15 5.58
N PHE A 215 23.59 -5.90 5.71
CA PHE A 215 23.15 -4.81 4.83
C PHE A 215 23.62 -5.02 3.39
N GLU A 216 24.91 -5.32 3.19
CA GLU A 216 25.42 -5.55 1.84
C GLU A 216 24.90 -6.84 1.22
N ASP A 217 24.64 -7.89 2.00
CA ASP A 217 23.99 -9.09 1.51
C ASP A 217 22.55 -8.82 1.09
N ASN A 218 21.78 -8.06 1.87
CA ASN A 218 20.43 -7.64 1.49
C ASN A 218 20.42 -6.75 0.24
N ARG A 219 21.38 -5.83 0.12
CA ARG A 219 21.57 -4.98 -1.06
C ARG A 219 21.94 -5.80 -2.29
N ARG A 220 22.84 -6.78 -2.16
CA ARG A 220 23.19 -7.72 -3.24
C ARG A 220 22.00 -8.56 -3.68
N VAL A 221 21.22 -9.08 -2.75
CA VAL A 221 19.99 -9.86 -3.06
C VAL A 221 18.97 -8.99 -3.80
N PHE A 222 18.78 -7.74 -3.37
CA PHE A 222 17.89 -6.80 -4.04
C PHE A 222 18.35 -6.44 -5.45
N LEU A 223 19.62 -6.07 -5.62
CA LEU A 223 20.20 -5.75 -6.93
C LEU A 223 20.14 -6.97 -7.86
N ALA A 224 20.43 -8.17 -7.36
CA ALA A 224 20.29 -9.40 -8.13
C ALA A 224 18.82 -9.69 -8.51
N GLY A 225 17.86 -9.32 -7.66
CA GLY A 225 16.43 -9.39 -7.96
C GLY A 225 16.01 -8.42 -9.08
N GLN A 226 16.50 -7.17 -9.02
CA GLN A 226 16.27 -6.16 -10.07
C GLN A 226 16.87 -6.58 -11.41
N GLU A 227 18.09 -7.14 -11.39
CA GLU A 227 18.77 -7.64 -12.58
C GLU A 227 17.98 -8.79 -13.24
N ARG A 228 17.48 -9.72 -12.43
CA ARG A 228 16.61 -10.82 -12.91
C ARG A 228 15.32 -10.30 -13.53
N ARG A 229 14.67 -9.30 -12.92
CA ARG A 229 13.46 -8.66 -13.48
C ARG A 229 13.75 -7.93 -14.79
N ARG A 230 14.87 -7.19 -14.90
CA ARG A 230 15.29 -6.56 -16.16
C ARG A 230 15.56 -7.58 -17.26
N ARG A 231 16.24 -8.69 -16.94
CA ARG A 231 16.50 -9.77 -17.90
C ARG A 231 15.21 -10.46 -18.35
N ALA A 232 14.29 -10.74 -17.43
CA ALA A 232 12.99 -11.32 -17.77
C ALA A 232 12.16 -10.38 -18.66
N ALA A 233 12.13 -9.08 -18.33
CA ALA A 233 11.44 -8.07 -19.14
C ALA A 233 12.07 -7.91 -20.54
N ALA A 234 13.41 -7.93 -20.63
CA ALA A 234 14.13 -7.88 -21.91
C ALA A 234 13.88 -9.13 -22.77
N ALA A 235 13.85 -10.33 -22.16
CA ALA A 235 13.54 -11.57 -22.86
C ALA A 235 12.08 -11.61 -23.37
N ALA A 236 11.13 -11.11 -22.56
CA ALA A 236 9.75 -10.96 -22.99
C ALA A 236 9.62 -9.99 -24.17
N ALA A 237 10.29 -8.83 -24.12
CA ALA A 237 10.30 -7.86 -25.21
C ALA A 237 10.92 -8.42 -26.50
N ALA A 238 12.03 -9.16 -26.41
CA ALA A 238 12.67 -9.80 -27.56
C ALA A 238 11.76 -10.84 -28.23
N THR A 239 11.01 -11.61 -27.43
CA THR A 239 10.06 -12.62 -27.93
C THR A 239 8.89 -11.97 -28.67
N THR A 240 8.41 -10.81 -28.20
CA THR A 240 7.38 -10.02 -28.87
C THR A 240 7.88 -9.41 -30.19
N THR A 241 9.14 -8.96 -30.27
CA THR A 241 9.69 -8.42 -31.52
C THR A 241 9.86 -9.47 -32.61
N THR A 242 10.24 -10.71 -32.27
CA THR A 242 10.36 -11.79 -33.25
C THR A 242 9.00 -12.25 -33.81
N ALA A 243 7.92 -12.13 -33.03
CA ALA A 243 6.58 -12.52 -33.48
C ALA A 243 5.93 -11.54 -34.48
N VAL A 244 6.45 -10.30 -34.61
CA VAL A 244 5.86 -9.27 -35.49
C VAL A 244 6.46 -9.29 -36.92
N VAL A 245 7.56 -10.01 -37.17
CA VAL A 245 8.23 -10.02 -38.48
C VAL A 245 7.67 -11.08 -39.45
N VAL A 246 6.72 -11.93 -39.01
CA VAL A 246 6.16 -13.00 -39.84
C VAL A 246 4.66 -12.77 -40.01
N ASN A 247 4.27 -11.78 -40.83
CA ASN A 247 3.03 -11.75 -41.62
C ASN A 247 2.88 -10.37 -42.28
N GLU A 248 3.54 -10.17 -43.41
CA GLU A 248 3.02 -9.22 -44.40
C GLU A 248 1.92 -9.92 -45.21
N PRO A 249 0.66 -9.44 -45.18
CA PRO A 249 -0.37 -9.98 -46.03
C PRO A 249 -0.18 -9.48 -47.47
N VAL A 250 0.01 -10.42 -48.39
CA VAL A 250 -0.06 -10.19 -49.84
C VAL A 250 -1.46 -9.68 -50.19
N LEU A 251 -1.55 -8.41 -50.58
CA LEU A 251 -2.76 -7.79 -51.16
C LEU A 251 -3.04 -8.44 -52.52
N GLN A 252 -3.99 -9.37 -52.56
CA GLN A 252 -4.63 -9.80 -53.82
C GLN A 252 -5.90 -8.99 -54.04
N SER A 253 -5.87 -8.14 -55.07
CA SER A 253 -7.01 -7.43 -55.62
C SER A 253 -7.93 -8.39 -56.37
N SER A 254 -9.20 -8.46 -56.00
CA SER A 254 -10.25 -9.13 -56.80
C SER A 254 -11.28 -8.11 -57.31
N PRO A 255 -11.82 -8.30 -58.52
CA PRO A 255 -12.58 -7.29 -59.24
C PRO A 255 -14.06 -7.25 -58.87
N THR A 256 -14.61 -6.05 -59.00
CA THR A 256 -16.03 -5.68 -58.98
C THR A 256 -16.86 -6.53 -59.94
N VAL A 257 -17.93 -7.15 -59.43
CA VAL A 257 -19.04 -7.66 -60.26
C VAL A 257 -20.31 -6.94 -59.86
N ILE A 258 -20.83 -6.16 -60.81
CA ILE A 258 -22.15 -5.54 -60.83
C ILE A 258 -23.12 -6.58 -61.40
N SER A 259 -24.25 -6.82 -60.74
CA SER A 259 -25.45 -7.31 -61.41
C SER A 259 -26.73 -6.77 -60.75
N GLN A 260 -27.41 -5.94 -61.53
CA GLN A 260 -28.87 -5.76 -61.66
C GLN A 260 -29.62 -7.11 -61.65
N ALA A 261 -30.93 -7.27 -61.46
CA ALA A 261 -32.11 -6.45 -61.17
C ALA A 261 -33.26 -7.47 -60.90
N ASP A 262 -34.47 -6.95 -60.74
CA ASP A 262 -35.76 -7.65 -60.90
C ASP A 262 -36.18 -8.57 -59.74
N SER A 263 -37.44 -8.67 -59.32
CA SER A 263 -38.70 -7.95 -59.60
C SER A 263 -39.76 -8.61 -58.68
N ASN A 264 -40.91 -7.95 -58.56
CA ASN A 264 -42.25 -8.56 -58.44
C ASN A 264 -42.98 -8.71 -57.09
N LEU A 265 -44.25 -8.27 -57.21
CA LEU A 265 -45.51 -8.72 -56.59
C LEU A 265 -45.75 -8.29 -55.14
N ALA A 266 -46.58 -7.28 -54.85
CA ALA A 266 -48.02 -7.13 -55.08
C ALA A 266 -48.91 -8.04 -54.20
N ASN A 267 -49.88 -7.36 -53.59
CA ASN A 267 -51.24 -7.78 -53.23
C ASN A 267 -51.55 -8.45 -51.87
N GLU A 268 -52.58 -7.82 -51.27
CA GLU A 268 -53.75 -8.36 -50.58
C GLU A 268 -53.71 -8.54 -49.05
N GLY A 269 -54.68 -7.87 -48.39
CA GLY A 269 -55.20 -8.22 -47.06
C GLY A 269 -55.26 -7.07 -46.07
#